data_AF-A0A960QU81-F1
#
_entry.id   AF-A0A960QU81-F1
#
_cell.length_a   1.000
_cell.length_b   1.000
_cell.length_c   1.000
_cell.angle_alpha   90.00
_cell.angle_beta   90.00
_cell.angle_gamma   90.00
#
_symmetry.space_group_name_H-M   'P 1'
#
loop_
_entity.id
_entity.type
_entity.pdbx_description
1 polymer ?
#
loop_
_entity_poly.entity_id
_entity_poly.type
_entity_poly.pdbx_seq_one_letter_code
_entity_poly.pdbx_strand_id
1 'polypeptide(L)'
;MKGFPRFTLRLLASLAWSAGFVLTPMPAAAQDPGDLHTFTSADGKTLEAEILDFRDAKVVIRRLTDGQTFELPANRLSPSDVDFMRGWLKAREDAAHPAGWKRLRIHLPSFADSASATAIPEAFQRKDLTTWEAELPEGAWVTVTLWPSSENTEAPAEFLLPYAGEREWWLALDGARLLRKTSPSDPGTLVGLHVQPGDDEAALRALKSQAPEGGLALFSDFLDAADLGALGVGGVASFVVDKIKDFDLVAKSRVRAIRVTGSVESLDGLPSCRDLESLEFRISGAYPLAVVGKLDKLTALATTGDVTLGSASGDGTWPALRFLSLANSEIEDPEGLGDFLSALPKLQSLSLPDLQEMDVSGLAKCPELTVISLGDECHDPGAAGVGTLSRLSIALLNAKYGADEIAGLVSSGRLGKVRIFRTGPSVDFAQLPQLRRLSMLGDQDAFEMASLKGIGRPFSLEATSLTEADLAALASVAGDLPITSLSLKFPNLATLDPLPALPQLAFLRLENQLVTFDQKITSLELSEKFPALKGVELSRLQNLETVTSGGPEALEEVFIHACDALTKVALPSGGKAHLKAVNCPKLKPGA
;
A
#
# COMPACT_ATOMS: atom_id res chain seq x y z
N MET A 1 28.65 29.17 -54.51
CA MET A 1 28.09 30.53 -54.67
C MET A 1 26.66 30.55 -54.12
N LYS A 2 26.06 31.74 -54.00
CA LYS A 2 24.63 32.05 -53.77
C LYS A 2 23.66 31.12 -54.56
N GLY A 3 22.41 30.87 -54.14
CA GLY A 3 21.63 31.34 -52.98
C GLY A 3 20.12 31.01 -53.08
N PHE A 4 19.32 31.40 -52.08
CA PHE A 4 17.84 31.30 -52.02
C PHE A 4 17.12 32.10 -53.13
N PRO A 5 15.88 31.71 -53.57
CA PRO A 5 14.61 31.99 -52.86
C PRO A 5 13.68 30.75 -52.74
N ARG A 6 12.66 30.62 -51.86
CA ARG A 6 11.66 31.50 -51.18
C ARG A 6 10.37 31.84 -51.96
N PHE A 7 9.25 31.30 -51.42
CA PHE A 7 7.85 31.77 -51.46
C PHE A 7 7.05 31.87 -52.78
N THR A 8 5.85 31.28 -52.78
CA THR A 8 4.60 32.06 -52.80
C THR A 8 3.41 31.27 -52.22
N LEU A 9 2.46 31.98 -51.58
CA LEU A 9 1.18 31.44 -51.10
C LEU A 9 0.13 31.40 -52.22
N ARG A 10 -0.89 30.54 -52.07
CA ARG A 10 -2.29 30.93 -52.37
C ARG A 10 -3.30 30.17 -51.51
N LEU A 11 -4.50 30.77 -51.38
CA LEU A 11 -5.53 30.48 -50.38
C LEU A 11 -6.90 30.34 -51.07
N LEU A 12 -7.82 29.57 -50.48
CA LEU A 12 -9.32 29.60 -50.53
C LEU A 12 -9.78 28.28 -49.85
N ALA A 13 -10.52 28.23 -48.73
CA ALA A 13 -11.92 28.65 -48.47
C ALA A 13 -12.95 27.80 -49.26
N SER A 14 -14.08 27.31 -48.70
CA SER A 14 -14.68 27.27 -47.34
C SER A 14 -15.67 26.05 -47.30
N LEU A 15 -16.40 25.64 -46.25
CA LEU A 15 -16.88 26.16 -44.95
C LEU A 15 -16.45 25.20 -43.78
N ALA A 16 -16.60 25.44 -42.47
CA ALA A 16 -17.45 26.29 -41.61
C ALA A 16 -18.84 25.73 -41.19
N TRP A 17 -18.87 25.03 -40.04
CA TRP A 17 -20.02 24.94 -39.13
C TRP A 17 -19.53 25.23 -37.70
N SER A 18 -20.26 26.00 -36.92
CA SER A 18 -19.77 26.58 -35.65
C SER A 18 -20.77 26.42 -34.50
N ALA A 19 -20.45 25.52 -33.57
CA ALA A 19 -21.02 25.54 -32.22
C ALA A 19 -20.07 26.36 -31.33
N GLY A 20 -20.53 27.49 -30.81
CA GLY A 20 -19.68 28.41 -30.06
C GLY A 20 -19.42 27.94 -28.64
N PHE A 21 -18.30 27.26 -28.40
CA PHE A 21 -17.72 27.23 -27.06
C PHE A 21 -17.14 28.61 -26.73
N VAL A 22 -17.71 29.27 -25.73
CA VAL A 22 -17.03 30.38 -25.06
C VAL A 22 -15.83 29.77 -24.34
N LEU A 23 -14.63 30.06 -24.84
CA LEU A 23 -13.41 29.87 -24.07
C LEU A 23 -13.41 30.87 -22.92
N THR A 24 -14.08 30.49 -21.82
CA THR A 24 -13.61 30.91 -20.50
C THR A 24 -12.14 30.51 -20.43
N PRO A 25 -11.19 31.43 -20.19
CA PRO A 25 -9.83 31.01 -19.89
C PRO A 25 -9.92 30.03 -18.72
N MET A 26 -9.35 28.84 -18.88
CA MET A 26 -9.19 27.95 -17.72
C MET A 26 -8.49 28.77 -16.63
N PRO A 27 -8.95 28.73 -15.37
CA PRO A 27 -8.15 29.27 -14.29
C PRO A 27 -6.79 28.56 -14.37
N ALA A 28 -5.70 29.34 -14.35
CA ALA A 28 -4.38 28.75 -14.17
C ALA A 28 -4.46 27.85 -12.94
N ALA A 29 -4.03 26.58 -13.08
CA ALA A 29 -4.16 25.60 -12.01
C ALA A 29 -3.60 26.21 -10.74
N ALA A 30 -4.47 26.40 -9.74
CA ALA A 30 -4.10 27.17 -8.57
C ALA A 30 -2.91 26.47 -7.91
N GLN A 31 -1.77 27.17 -7.87
CA GLN A 31 -0.89 27.01 -6.74
C GLN A 31 -1.76 27.37 -5.54
N ASP A 32 -2.04 26.38 -4.70
CA ASP A 32 -2.71 26.61 -3.42
C ASP A 32 -1.93 27.74 -2.74
N PRO A 33 -2.53 28.91 -2.48
CA PRO A 33 -1.80 30.12 -2.13
C PRO A 33 -1.34 30.00 -0.67
N GLY A 34 -0.25 29.24 -0.47
CA GLY A 34 0.17 28.68 0.80
C GLY A 34 0.07 29.67 1.94
N ASP A 35 -0.75 29.33 2.93
CA ASP A 35 -1.53 30.32 3.68
C ASP A 35 -0.68 31.49 4.20
N LEU A 36 -0.88 32.62 3.53
CA LEU A 36 -0.13 33.86 3.74
C LEU A 36 -0.56 34.49 5.05
N HIS A 37 0.30 34.42 6.08
CA HIS A 37 -0.01 34.88 7.42
C HIS A 37 1.06 35.82 7.98
N THR A 38 0.63 36.75 8.85
CA THR A 38 1.53 37.70 9.52
C THR A 38 1.80 37.21 10.94
N PHE A 39 2.84 36.39 11.08
CA PHE A 39 3.28 35.85 12.36
C PHE A 39 3.82 36.95 13.27
N THR A 40 3.31 37.03 14.49
CA THR A 40 3.87 37.87 15.54
C THR A 40 4.71 37.02 16.49
N SER A 41 5.92 37.46 16.82
CA SER A 41 6.77 36.79 17.81
C SER A 41 6.35 37.14 19.24
N ALA A 42 6.81 36.34 20.21
CA ALA A 42 6.59 36.60 21.64
C ALA A 42 7.23 37.90 22.14
N ASP A 43 8.19 38.48 21.40
CA ASP A 43 8.76 39.82 21.63
C ASP A 43 8.15 40.93 20.74
N GLY A 44 7.00 40.65 20.10
CA GLY A 44 6.15 41.64 19.42
C GLY A 44 6.59 42.06 18.01
N LYS A 45 7.48 41.30 17.36
CA LYS A 45 7.90 41.57 15.97
C LYS A 45 7.02 40.80 15.00
N THR A 46 6.60 41.44 13.92
CA THR A 46 5.76 40.84 12.88
C THR A 46 6.59 40.33 11.70
N LEU A 47 6.14 39.23 11.08
CA LEU A 47 6.76 38.62 9.91
C LEU A 47 5.69 38.04 8.97
N GLU A 48 5.65 38.51 7.72
CA GLU A 48 4.82 37.91 6.68
C GLU A 48 5.49 36.66 6.10
N ALA A 49 4.81 35.52 6.20
CA ALA A 49 5.31 34.24 5.73
C ALA A 49 4.17 33.28 5.32
N GLU A 50 4.53 32.35 4.45
CA GLU A 50 3.72 31.20 4.05
C GLU A 50 4.02 30.01 4.97
N ILE A 51 3.00 29.25 5.37
CA ILE A 51 3.20 28.02 6.15
C ILE A 51 3.55 26.85 5.22
N LEU A 52 4.65 26.14 5.52
CA LEU A 52 5.01 24.90 4.84
C LEU A 52 4.58 23.65 5.65
N ASP A 53 4.88 23.64 6.94
CA ASP A 53 4.69 22.48 7.84
C ASP A 53 4.51 22.92 9.32
N PHE A 54 3.88 22.08 10.14
CA PHE A 54 3.73 22.29 11.59
C PHE A 54 3.70 20.96 12.34
N ARG A 55 4.74 20.68 13.13
CA ARG A 55 4.93 19.42 13.87
C ARG A 55 5.84 19.63 15.09
N ASP A 56 5.76 18.74 16.07
CA ASP A 56 6.65 18.72 17.26
C ASP A 56 6.72 20.06 18.03
N ALA A 57 5.60 20.80 18.05
CA ALA A 57 5.49 22.17 18.56
C ALA A 57 6.45 23.18 17.91
N LYS A 58 6.71 23.02 16.60
CA LYS A 58 7.44 23.95 15.74
C LYS A 58 6.66 24.20 14.45
N VAL A 59 6.80 25.40 13.88
CA VAL A 59 6.32 25.73 12.52
C VAL A 59 7.51 25.86 11.57
N VAL A 60 7.34 25.38 10.34
CA VAL A 60 8.24 25.66 9.22
C VAL A 60 7.55 26.67 8.30
N ILE A 61 8.09 27.87 8.20
CA ILE A 61 7.52 28.98 7.40
C ILE A 61 8.50 29.47 6.34
N ARG A 62 7.99 29.90 5.18
CA ARG A 62 8.75 30.58 4.11
C ARG A 62 8.48 32.08 4.16
N ARG A 63 9.49 32.87 4.52
CA ARG A 63 9.43 34.33 4.57
C ARG A 63 9.26 34.92 3.17
N LEU A 64 8.27 35.81 2.99
CA LEU A 64 7.93 36.34 1.66
C LEU A 64 8.96 37.32 1.10
N THR A 65 9.63 38.09 1.97
CA THR A 65 10.53 39.18 1.57
C THR A 65 11.80 38.73 0.85
N ASP A 66 12.23 37.47 1.06
CA ASP A 66 13.47 36.91 0.53
C ASP A 66 13.42 35.40 0.24
N GLY A 67 12.26 34.76 0.41
CA GLY A 67 12.05 33.34 0.17
C GLY A 67 12.71 32.40 1.18
N GLN A 68 13.33 32.91 2.26
CA GLN A 68 14.05 32.06 3.22
C GLN A 68 13.10 31.26 4.11
N THR A 69 13.39 29.97 4.27
CA THR A 69 12.63 29.06 5.14
C THR A 69 13.21 29.04 6.55
N PHE A 70 12.35 29.10 7.57
CA PHE A 70 12.71 29.07 8.98
C PHE A 70 11.89 28.04 9.76
N GLU A 71 12.56 27.30 10.64
CA GLU A 71 11.92 26.49 11.67
C GLU A 71 11.84 27.30 12.97
N LEU A 72 10.63 27.64 13.41
CA LEU A 72 10.37 28.41 14.63
C LEU A 72 9.65 27.54 15.66
N PRO A 73 10.20 27.38 16.89
CA PRO A 73 9.44 26.83 18.02
C PRO A 73 8.15 27.62 18.25
N ALA A 74 7.02 26.93 18.40
CA ALA A 74 5.70 27.56 18.53
C ALA A 74 5.61 28.48 19.76
N ASN A 75 6.36 28.19 20.82
CA ASN A 75 6.46 29.05 22.01
C ASN A 75 7.23 30.37 21.78
N ARG A 76 7.77 30.62 20.58
CA ARG A 76 8.30 31.93 20.16
C ARG A 76 7.29 32.76 19.36
N LEU A 77 6.12 32.21 19.02
CA LEU A 77 5.02 32.95 18.41
C LEU A 77 4.11 33.58 19.47
N SER A 78 3.25 34.51 19.07
CA SER A 78 2.19 35.05 19.93
C SER A 78 1.13 33.98 20.21
N PRO A 79 0.36 34.07 21.33
CA PRO A 79 -0.71 33.11 21.60
C PRO A 79 -1.74 33.01 20.48
N SER A 80 -2.09 34.15 19.85
CA SER A 80 -2.98 34.22 18.67
C SER A 80 -2.43 33.48 17.45
N ASP A 81 -1.12 33.52 17.22
CA ASP A 81 -0.48 32.78 16.12
C ASP A 81 -0.39 31.28 16.44
N VAL A 82 -0.18 30.90 17.70
CA VAL A 82 -0.23 29.48 18.12
C VAL A 82 -1.65 28.92 17.93
N ASP A 83 -2.69 29.68 18.23
CA ASP A 83 -4.08 29.27 18.01
C ASP A 83 -4.46 29.28 16.52
N PHE A 84 -3.94 30.23 15.72
CA PHE A 84 -4.04 30.17 14.27
C PHE A 84 -3.37 28.92 13.69
N MET A 85 -2.15 28.60 14.12
CA MET A 85 -1.42 27.40 13.68
C MET A 85 -2.16 26.09 14.03
N ARG A 86 -2.82 26.03 15.19
CA ARG A 86 -3.70 24.91 15.56
C ARG A 86 -4.92 24.80 14.64
N GLY A 87 -5.56 25.94 14.35
CA GLY A 87 -6.69 26.00 13.41
C GLY A 87 -6.30 25.61 11.99
N TRP A 88 -5.14 26.07 11.53
CA TRP A 88 -4.57 25.75 10.22
C TRP A 88 -4.18 24.27 10.10
N LEU A 89 -3.48 23.71 11.09
CA LEU A 89 -3.16 22.27 11.09
C LEU A 89 -4.46 21.46 10.99
N LYS A 90 -5.45 21.77 11.84
CA LYS A 90 -6.74 21.07 11.82
C LYS A 90 -7.46 21.24 10.48
N ALA A 91 -7.46 22.42 9.88
CA ALA A 91 -8.06 22.65 8.57
C ALA A 91 -7.35 21.86 7.45
N ARG A 92 -6.02 21.68 7.57
CA ARG A 92 -5.22 20.88 6.64
C ARG A 92 -5.39 19.37 6.85
N GLU A 93 -5.59 18.92 8.08
CA GLU A 93 -6.05 17.56 8.42
C GLU A 93 -7.45 17.32 7.83
N ASP A 94 -8.43 18.17 8.18
CA ASP A 94 -9.82 18.14 7.67
C ASP A 94 -9.89 18.20 6.12
N ALA A 95 -8.87 18.73 5.43
CA ALA A 95 -8.75 18.76 3.97
C ALA A 95 -7.96 17.56 3.39
N ALA A 96 -6.96 17.04 4.10
CA ALA A 96 -6.25 15.81 3.76
C ALA A 96 -7.08 14.54 4.01
N HIS A 97 -8.15 14.65 4.79
CA HIS A 97 -9.11 13.60 5.10
C HIS A 97 -10.50 13.97 4.51
N PRO A 98 -10.75 13.68 3.21
CA PRO A 98 -11.98 14.10 2.52
C PRO A 98 -13.25 13.71 3.28
N ALA A 99 -14.25 14.58 3.27
CA ALA A 99 -15.50 14.37 4.00
C ALA A 99 -16.12 12.99 3.73
N GLY A 100 -16.15 12.12 4.76
CA GLY A 100 -16.54 10.71 4.66
C GLY A 100 -15.43 9.73 5.04
N TRP A 101 -14.17 10.18 5.12
CA TRP A 101 -13.10 9.42 5.78
C TRP A 101 -13.30 9.39 7.29
N LYS A 102 -13.03 8.24 7.90
CA LYS A 102 -13.14 8.02 9.35
C LYS A 102 -11.98 7.15 9.83
N ARG A 103 -11.61 7.30 11.11
CA ARG A 103 -10.51 6.56 11.72
C ARG A 103 -10.97 5.22 12.28
N LEU A 104 -10.43 4.14 11.72
CA LEU A 104 -10.52 2.77 12.21
C LEU A 104 -9.33 2.48 13.14
N ARG A 105 -9.61 1.93 14.32
CA ARG A 105 -8.62 1.32 15.21
C ARG A 105 -8.87 -0.18 15.29
N ILE A 106 -7.84 -0.99 15.06
CA ILE A 106 -7.89 -2.46 15.18
C ILE A 106 -7.03 -2.89 16.37
N HIS A 107 -7.63 -3.62 17.31
CA HIS A 107 -6.93 -4.23 18.44
C HIS A 107 -6.67 -5.73 18.21
N LEU A 108 -5.38 -6.08 18.18
CA LEU A 108 -4.82 -7.41 17.93
C LEU A 108 -3.95 -7.81 19.12
N PRO A 109 -4.54 -8.25 20.25
CA PRO A 109 -3.83 -8.42 21.52
C PRO A 109 -2.71 -9.49 21.52
N SER A 110 -2.71 -10.40 20.54
CA SER A 110 -1.81 -11.57 20.50
C SER A 110 -1.03 -11.74 19.19
N PHE A 111 -1.27 -10.90 18.18
CA PHE A 111 -0.69 -11.03 16.82
C PHE A 111 0.28 -9.89 16.49
N ALA A 112 1.22 -9.61 17.41
CA ALA A 112 2.19 -8.53 17.27
C ALA A 112 3.14 -8.69 16.06
N ASP A 113 3.27 -9.91 15.53
CA ASP A 113 4.28 -10.30 14.55
C ASP A 113 3.71 -10.85 13.21
N SER A 114 2.38 -11.00 13.07
CA SER A 114 1.76 -11.68 11.91
C SER A 114 0.65 -10.93 11.16
N ALA A 115 0.22 -9.75 11.63
CA ALA A 115 -0.85 -9.01 10.98
C ALA A 115 -0.41 -8.31 9.68
N SER A 116 -0.64 -8.95 8.53
CA SER A 116 -0.50 -8.32 7.20
C SER A 116 -1.85 -7.75 6.75
N ALA A 117 -1.95 -6.42 6.64
CA ALA A 117 -3.07 -5.75 5.98
C ALA A 117 -2.74 -5.53 4.49
N THR A 118 -3.44 -6.25 3.60
CA THR A 118 -3.12 -6.28 2.15
C THR A 118 -3.68 -5.07 1.37
N ALA A 119 -4.36 -4.14 2.05
CA ALA A 119 -4.86 -2.88 1.49
C ALA A 119 -4.00 -1.69 1.95
N ILE A 120 -3.60 -0.82 0.99
CA ILE A 120 -2.79 0.42 1.14
C ILE A 120 -1.91 0.44 2.41
N PRO A 121 -0.72 -0.20 2.41
CA PRO A 121 0.14 -0.34 3.61
C PRO A 121 0.74 0.94 4.22
N GLU A 122 0.27 2.12 3.82
CA GLU A 122 0.60 3.41 4.43
C GLU A 122 -0.60 4.05 5.16
N ALA A 123 -1.82 3.50 4.97
CA ALA A 123 -3.00 3.92 5.72
C ALA A 123 -2.94 3.41 7.17
N PHE A 124 -2.51 2.16 7.39
CA PHE A 124 -2.37 1.56 8.72
C PHE A 124 -1.04 1.94 9.38
N GLN A 125 -1.11 2.85 10.35
CA GLN A 125 -0.02 3.20 11.24
C GLN A 125 -0.08 2.32 12.50
N ARG A 126 1.04 1.66 12.82
CA ARG A 126 1.17 0.92 14.09
C ARG A 126 1.32 1.91 15.23
N LYS A 127 0.37 1.89 16.17
CA LYS A 127 0.35 2.81 17.32
C LYS A 127 1.08 2.26 18.53
N ASP A 128 0.96 0.95 18.76
CA ASP A 128 1.66 0.22 19.81
C ASP A 128 1.83 -1.27 19.41
N LEU A 129 2.16 -2.15 20.37
CA LEU A 129 2.35 -3.57 20.07
C LEU A 129 1.10 -4.28 19.56
N THR A 130 -0.10 -3.85 20.00
CA THR A 130 -1.37 -4.54 19.74
C THR A 130 -2.39 -3.66 19.01
N THR A 131 -2.12 -2.37 18.82
CA THR A 131 -3.04 -1.41 18.21
C THR A 131 -2.51 -0.85 16.89
N TRP A 132 -3.33 -0.93 15.85
CA TRP A 132 -3.13 -0.28 14.56
C TRP A 132 -4.25 0.75 14.33
N GLU A 133 -3.92 1.94 13.84
CA GLU A 133 -4.89 2.95 13.42
C GLU A 133 -4.75 3.21 11.91
N ALA A 134 -5.88 3.26 11.19
CA ALA A 134 -5.95 3.75 9.82
C ALA A 134 -7.07 4.77 9.66
N GLU A 135 -6.94 5.63 8.67
CA GLU A 135 -8.07 6.43 8.19
C GLU A 135 -8.47 5.93 6.81
N LEU A 136 -9.77 5.66 6.64
CA LEU A 136 -10.32 4.99 5.48
C LEU A 136 -11.61 5.70 5.04
N PRO A 137 -11.91 5.78 3.74
CA PRO A 137 -13.21 6.22 3.27
C PRO A 137 -14.30 5.20 3.63
N GLU A 138 -15.49 5.68 3.98
CA GLU A 138 -16.69 4.83 4.08
C GLU A 138 -16.93 4.09 2.74
N GLY A 139 -17.04 2.75 2.80
CA GLY A 139 -17.05 1.87 1.64
C GLY A 139 -15.68 1.30 1.23
N ALA A 140 -14.60 1.56 1.96
CA ALA A 140 -13.35 0.81 1.83
C ALA A 140 -13.51 -0.65 2.26
N TRP A 141 -12.63 -1.54 1.78
CA TRP A 141 -12.52 -2.92 2.25
C TRP A 141 -11.18 -3.13 2.96
N VAL A 142 -11.20 -3.88 4.06
CA VAL A 142 -10.03 -4.21 4.87
C VAL A 142 -9.86 -5.73 4.90
N THR A 143 -8.75 -6.24 4.35
CA THR A 143 -8.34 -7.63 4.54
C THR A 143 -7.54 -7.74 5.84
N VAL A 144 -8.00 -8.61 6.75
CA VAL A 144 -7.26 -8.99 7.96
C VAL A 144 -6.84 -10.45 7.80
N THR A 145 -5.54 -10.68 7.56
CA THR A 145 -4.96 -12.03 7.46
C THR A 145 -4.48 -12.48 8.84
N LEU A 146 -5.10 -13.52 9.40
CA LEU A 146 -4.67 -14.18 10.63
C LEU A 146 -3.87 -15.43 10.28
N TRP A 147 -2.55 -15.36 10.43
CA TRP A 147 -1.71 -16.54 10.34
C TRP A 147 -1.86 -17.38 11.62
N PRO A 148 -1.98 -18.72 11.53
CA PRO A 148 -1.84 -19.58 12.69
C PRO A 148 -0.44 -19.44 13.31
N SER A 149 -0.26 -19.94 14.53
CA SER A 149 1.08 -20.02 15.12
C SER A 149 2.00 -20.89 14.25
N SER A 150 3.30 -20.61 14.28
CA SER A 150 4.32 -21.24 13.42
C SER A 150 4.54 -22.75 13.63
N GLU A 151 3.73 -23.38 14.49
CA GLU A 151 3.71 -24.83 14.73
C GLU A 151 2.61 -25.55 13.93
N ASN A 152 1.64 -24.82 13.36
CA ASN A 152 0.51 -25.41 12.63
C ASN A 152 0.61 -25.15 11.12
N THR A 153 0.30 -26.16 10.30
CA THR A 153 0.47 -26.14 8.83
C THR A 153 -0.78 -25.69 8.06
N GLU A 154 -1.69 -25.02 8.76
CA GLU A 154 -2.96 -24.52 8.21
C GLU A 154 -2.76 -23.25 7.37
N ALA A 155 -3.66 -23.02 6.41
CA ALA A 155 -3.71 -21.77 5.66
C ALA A 155 -4.13 -20.60 6.60
N PRO A 156 -3.65 -19.37 6.37
CA PRO A 156 -4.06 -18.22 7.16
C PRO A 156 -5.55 -17.92 6.98
N ALA A 157 -6.24 -17.68 8.09
CA ALA A 157 -7.66 -17.31 8.09
C ALA A 157 -7.80 -15.82 7.73
N GLU A 158 -8.39 -15.53 6.58
CA GLU A 158 -8.50 -14.17 6.05
C GLU A 158 -9.94 -13.64 6.08
N PHE A 159 -10.09 -12.43 6.64
CA PHE A 159 -11.36 -11.74 6.82
C PHE A 159 -11.40 -10.51 5.91
N LEU A 160 -12.28 -10.50 4.90
CA LEU A 160 -12.53 -9.33 4.06
C LEU A 160 -13.72 -8.53 4.60
N LEU A 161 -13.44 -7.31 5.09
CA LEU A 161 -14.35 -6.54 5.94
C LEU A 161 -14.73 -5.19 5.30
N PRO A 162 -16.01 -4.89 5.04
CA PRO A 162 -16.43 -3.59 4.56
C PRO A 162 -16.39 -2.56 5.70
N TYR A 163 -15.78 -1.41 5.44
CA TYR A 163 -15.68 -0.31 6.39
C TYR A 163 -16.86 0.66 6.25
N ALA A 164 -17.84 0.55 7.15
CA ALA A 164 -19.00 1.45 7.22
C ALA A 164 -18.72 2.70 8.09
N GLY A 165 -17.45 2.98 8.38
CA GLY A 165 -17.04 4.12 9.21
C GLY A 165 -16.97 3.84 10.71
N GLU A 166 -16.75 2.59 11.10
CA GLU A 166 -16.49 2.18 12.48
C GLU A 166 -15.28 2.88 13.12
N ARG A 167 -15.29 3.02 14.45
CA ARG A 167 -14.14 3.55 15.20
C ARG A 167 -13.22 2.46 15.74
N GLU A 168 -13.76 1.36 16.25
CA GLU A 168 -12.97 0.28 16.88
C GLU A 168 -13.47 -1.11 16.49
N TRP A 169 -12.53 -1.97 16.05
CA TRP A 169 -12.71 -3.39 15.85
C TRP A 169 -11.84 -4.18 16.84
N TRP A 170 -12.44 -5.20 17.43
CA TRP A 170 -11.82 -6.09 18.43
C TRP A 170 -11.91 -7.54 17.95
N LEU A 171 -10.77 -8.23 17.94
CA LEU A 171 -10.70 -9.66 17.61
C LEU A 171 -10.70 -10.51 18.89
N ALA A 172 -11.67 -11.42 19.02
CA ALA A 172 -11.79 -12.35 20.14
C ALA A 172 -11.37 -13.77 19.71
N LEU A 173 -10.39 -14.34 20.44
CA LEU A 173 -9.69 -15.58 20.08
C LEU A 173 -10.38 -16.86 20.59
N ASP A 174 -11.35 -16.76 21.49
CA ASP A 174 -12.08 -17.86 22.13
C ASP A 174 -13.12 -18.55 21.23
N GLY A 175 -13.06 -18.29 19.93
CA GLY A 175 -13.97 -18.82 18.91
C GLY A 175 -13.97 -18.00 17.62
N ALA A 176 -12.84 -17.35 17.29
CA ALA A 176 -12.62 -16.52 16.10
C ALA A 176 -13.80 -15.59 15.76
N ARG A 177 -14.12 -14.69 16.70
CA ARG A 177 -15.20 -13.70 16.61
C ARG A 177 -14.64 -12.30 16.38
N LEU A 178 -15.25 -11.57 15.44
CA LEU A 178 -14.98 -10.15 15.24
C LEU A 178 -16.11 -9.32 15.90
N LEU A 179 -15.71 -8.45 16.83
CA LEU A 179 -16.61 -7.60 17.59
C LEU A 179 -16.42 -6.13 17.19
N ARG A 180 -17.50 -5.49 16.72
CA ARG A 180 -17.58 -4.05 16.47
C ARG A 180 -18.01 -3.34 17.75
N LYS A 181 -17.23 -2.36 18.21
CA LYS A 181 -17.64 -1.47 19.31
C LYS A 181 -18.02 -0.09 18.80
N THR A 182 -19.18 0.39 19.23
CA THR A 182 -19.66 1.76 18.99
C THR A 182 -19.23 2.73 20.09
N SER A 183 -18.93 2.23 21.30
CA SER A 183 -18.32 2.98 22.40
C SER A 183 -17.43 2.07 23.27
N PRO A 184 -16.57 2.62 24.15
CA PRO A 184 -15.78 1.82 25.08
C PRO A 184 -16.61 0.98 26.06
N SER A 185 -17.85 1.42 26.37
CA SER A 185 -18.79 0.74 27.26
C SER A 185 -19.73 -0.23 26.54
N ASP A 186 -19.64 -0.31 25.20
CA ASP A 186 -20.36 -1.29 24.39
C ASP A 186 -19.82 -2.71 24.69
N PRO A 187 -20.66 -3.73 24.96
CA PRO A 187 -20.19 -5.12 25.03
C PRO A 187 -19.55 -5.57 23.70
N GLY A 188 -19.96 -4.98 22.58
CA GLY A 188 -19.52 -5.32 21.23
C GLY A 188 -20.61 -6.05 20.45
N THR A 189 -20.94 -5.53 19.27
CA THR A 189 -21.80 -6.23 18.30
C THR A 189 -20.98 -7.30 17.58
N LEU A 190 -21.44 -8.55 17.56
CA LEU A 190 -20.85 -9.58 16.70
C LEU A 190 -21.07 -9.18 15.24
N VAL A 191 -19.98 -8.93 14.52
CA VAL A 191 -20.02 -8.56 13.09
C VAL A 191 -19.40 -9.62 12.19
N GLY A 192 -18.60 -10.55 12.72
CA GLY A 192 -18.10 -11.71 11.99
C GLY A 192 -17.86 -12.91 12.90
N LEU A 193 -18.11 -14.11 12.39
CA LEU A 193 -17.91 -15.39 13.08
C LEU A 193 -17.25 -16.40 12.14
N HIS A 194 -16.16 -17.02 12.57
CA HIS A 194 -15.55 -18.17 11.90
C HIS A 194 -15.96 -19.48 12.57
N VAL A 195 -16.67 -20.34 11.83
CA VAL A 195 -17.05 -21.69 12.25
C VAL A 195 -16.00 -22.69 11.75
N GLN A 196 -15.54 -23.62 12.59
CA GLN A 196 -14.62 -24.70 12.19
C GLN A 196 -15.40 -25.94 11.72
N PRO A 197 -14.77 -26.83 10.91
CA PRO A 197 -15.43 -28.03 10.41
C PRO A 197 -15.95 -28.96 11.51
N GLY A 198 -17.19 -29.41 11.37
CA GLY A 198 -17.83 -30.39 12.26
C GLY A 198 -18.57 -29.85 13.49
N ASP A 199 -18.71 -28.53 13.65
CA ASP A 199 -19.41 -27.88 14.79
C ASP A 199 -20.91 -27.57 14.51
N ASP A 200 -21.44 -28.16 13.42
CA ASP A 200 -22.65 -27.76 12.67
C ASP A 200 -23.85 -27.36 13.53
N GLU A 201 -24.41 -28.28 14.32
CA GLU A 201 -25.69 -28.06 15.02
C GLU A 201 -25.57 -27.00 16.12
N ALA A 202 -24.40 -26.84 16.74
CA ALA A 202 -24.17 -25.83 17.76
C ALA A 202 -23.93 -24.45 17.14
N ALA A 203 -23.07 -24.38 16.12
CA ALA A 203 -22.77 -23.15 15.40
C ALA A 203 -23.99 -22.59 14.64
N LEU A 204 -24.76 -23.44 13.96
CA LEU A 204 -25.99 -23.03 13.26
C LEU A 204 -27.07 -22.52 14.22
N ARG A 205 -27.18 -23.09 15.43
CA ARG A 205 -28.07 -22.57 16.49
C ARG A 205 -27.59 -21.23 17.06
N ALA A 206 -26.28 -21.04 17.20
CA ALA A 206 -25.69 -19.76 17.61
C ALA A 206 -25.96 -18.66 16.55
N LEU A 207 -25.68 -18.95 15.28
CA LEU A 207 -26.01 -18.06 14.14
C LEU A 207 -27.50 -17.69 14.14
N LYS A 208 -28.41 -18.67 14.19
CA LYS A 208 -29.86 -18.45 14.18
C LYS A 208 -30.42 -17.71 15.40
N SER A 209 -29.63 -17.54 16.47
CA SER A 209 -30.06 -16.81 17.69
C SER A 209 -29.30 -15.50 17.94
N GLN A 210 -28.23 -15.21 17.18
CA GLN A 210 -27.35 -14.06 17.42
C GLN A 210 -26.91 -13.28 16.17
N ALA A 211 -27.16 -13.77 14.96
CA ALA A 211 -26.82 -13.03 13.73
C ALA A 211 -27.69 -11.76 13.58
N PRO A 212 -27.12 -10.55 13.54
CA PRO A 212 -27.86 -9.33 13.26
C PRO A 212 -28.09 -9.15 11.75
N GLU A 213 -29.11 -8.36 11.38
CA GLU A 213 -29.18 -7.78 10.04
C GLU A 213 -27.88 -6.99 9.77
N GLY A 214 -27.16 -7.32 8.69
CA GLY A 214 -25.85 -6.75 8.35
C GLY A 214 -24.61 -7.50 8.87
N GLY A 215 -24.75 -8.68 9.49
CA GLY A 215 -23.61 -9.50 9.93
C GLY A 215 -22.85 -10.20 8.79
N LEU A 216 -21.59 -10.56 9.01
CA LEU A 216 -20.78 -11.44 8.14
C LEU A 216 -20.75 -12.87 8.73
N ALA A 217 -20.88 -13.88 7.87
CA ALA A 217 -20.85 -15.29 8.26
C ALA A 217 -19.84 -16.09 7.42
N LEU A 218 -18.94 -16.81 8.09
CA LEU A 218 -17.95 -17.69 7.47
C LEU A 218 -18.33 -19.15 7.72
N PHE A 219 -18.34 -19.96 6.67
CA PHE A 219 -18.59 -21.39 6.74
C PHE A 219 -17.40 -22.13 6.11
N SER A 220 -16.80 -23.06 6.85
CA SER A 220 -15.58 -23.77 6.46
C SER A 220 -15.81 -25.00 5.58
N ASP A 221 -17.02 -25.55 5.59
CA ASP A 221 -17.41 -26.76 4.88
C ASP A 221 -18.36 -26.51 3.70
N PHE A 222 -18.66 -27.58 2.95
CA PHE A 222 -19.72 -27.60 1.94
C PHE A 222 -21.07 -27.15 2.52
N LEU A 223 -21.59 -26.03 2.02
CA LEU A 223 -23.02 -25.72 2.13
C LEU A 223 -23.73 -26.29 0.89
N ASP A 224 -24.62 -27.26 1.10
CA ASP A 224 -25.48 -27.74 0.02
C ASP A 224 -26.72 -26.82 -0.12
N ALA A 225 -27.45 -26.99 -1.21
CA ALA A 225 -28.57 -26.13 -1.59
C ALA A 225 -29.68 -26.02 -0.51
N ALA A 226 -29.78 -27.01 0.39
CA ALA A 226 -30.76 -27.01 1.47
C ALA A 226 -30.41 -26.02 2.60
N ASP A 227 -29.13 -25.88 2.94
CA ASP A 227 -28.69 -25.27 4.20
C ASP A 227 -28.79 -23.75 4.18
N LEU A 228 -28.44 -23.13 3.05
CA LEU A 228 -28.63 -21.70 2.81
C LEU A 228 -30.09 -21.27 2.87
N GLY A 229 -31.00 -22.06 2.29
CA GLY A 229 -32.44 -21.83 2.37
C GLY A 229 -32.96 -21.97 3.81
N ALA A 230 -32.43 -22.93 4.57
CA ALA A 230 -32.79 -23.19 5.95
C ALA A 230 -32.21 -22.16 6.95
N LEU A 231 -31.25 -21.33 6.55
CA LEU A 231 -30.60 -20.33 7.41
C LEU A 231 -31.40 -19.03 7.56
N GLY A 232 -32.25 -18.67 6.59
CA GLY A 232 -33.09 -17.46 6.65
C GLY A 232 -32.32 -16.13 6.64
N VAL A 233 -31.07 -16.16 6.15
CA VAL A 233 -30.09 -15.06 6.21
C VAL A 233 -30.38 -13.90 5.24
N GLY A 234 -31.47 -13.19 5.48
CA GLY A 234 -31.72 -11.89 4.86
C GLY A 234 -30.72 -10.84 5.37
N GLY A 235 -29.93 -10.25 4.48
CA GLY A 235 -29.05 -9.13 4.83
C GLY A 235 -27.71 -9.53 5.46
N VAL A 236 -27.19 -10.73 5.20
CA VAL A 236 -25.77 -11.04 5.46
C VAL A 236 -24.90 -10.18 4.54
N ALA A 237 -23.99 -9.40 5.13
CA ALA A 237 -23.15 -8.45 4.40
C ALA A 237 -22.05 -9.14 3.60
N SER A 238 -21.48 -10.22 4.13
CA SER A 238 -20.38 -10.97 3.52
C SER A 238 -20.45 -12.46 3.90
N PHE A 239 -20.12 -13.30 2.94
CA PHE A 239 -20.34 -14.75 2.96
C PHE A 239 -19.12 -15.48 2.40
N VAL A 240 -18.60 -16.46 3.13
CA VAL A 240 -17.37 -17.19 2.74
C VAL A 240 -17.60 -18.69 2.85
N VAL A 241 -17.20 -19.43 1.81
CA VAL A 241 -17.45 -20.87 1.62
C VAL A 241 -16.31 -21.56 0.86
N ASP A 242 -16.14 -22.88 1.05
CA ASP A 242 -15.23 -23.67 0.21
C ASP A 242 -15.73 -23.75 -1.24
N LYS A 243 -17.00 -24.13 -1.47
CA LYS A 243 -17.52 -24.41 -2.82
C LYS A 243 -18.93 -23.90 -3.03
N ILE A 244 -19.21 -23.49 -4.27
CA ILE A 244 -20.54 -23.15 -4.77
C ILE A 244 -20.80 -23.94 -6.04
N LYS A 245 -21.96 -24.63 -6.08
CA LYS A 245 -22.49 -25.31 -7.27
C LYS A 245 -23.55 -24.49 -8.01
N ASP A 246 -24.25 -23.63 -7.29
CA ASP A 246 -25.38 -22.83 -7.78
C ASP A 246 -25.50 -21.54 -6.95
N PHE A 247 -25.51 -20.38 -7.61
CA PHE A 247 -25.67 -19.07 -6.96
C PHE A 247 -27.14 -18.65 -6.77
N ASP A 248 -28.10 -19.41 -7.30
CA ASP A 248 -29.52 -19.04 -7.31
C ASP A 248 -30.12 -18.93 -5.89
N LEU A 249 -29.46 -19.51 -4.87
CA LEU A 249 -29.78 -19.31 -3.44
C LEU A 249 -29.17 -18.03 -2.86
N VAL A 250 -27.92 -17.70 -3.23
CA VAL A 250 -27.22 -16.49 -2.79
C VAL A 250 -27.91 -15.23 -3.36
N ALA A 251 -28.50 -15.36 -4.54
CA ALA A 251 -29.38 -14.36 -5.13
C ALA A 251 -30.62 -14.01 -4.27
N LYS A 252 -31.09 -14.96 -3.44
CA LYS A 252 -32.30 -14.81 -2.62
C LYS A 252 -32.02 -14.14 -1.26
N SER A 253 -30.78 -14.22 -0.75
CA SER A 253 -30.36 -13.65 0.55
C SER A 253 -29.90 -12.18 0.50
N ARG A 254 -29.74 -11.59 -0.70
CA ARG A 254 -29.21 -10.22 -0.94
C ARG A 254 -27.80 -10.00 -0.38
N VAL A 255 -26.95 -11.01 -0.51
CA VAL A 255 -25.55 -10.95 -0.07
C VAL A 255 -24.77 -9.91 -0.89
N ARG A 256 -23.98 -9.07 -0.19
CA ARG A 256 -23.17 -8.01 -0.81
C ARG A 256 -21.71 -8.40 -1.05
N ALA A 257 -21.18 -9.40 -0.35
CA ALA A 257 -19.87 -9.96 -0.61
C ALA A 257 -19.88 -11.49 -0.58
N ILE A 258 -19.24 -12.11 -1.57
CA ILE A 258 -19.00 -13.55 -1.63
C ILE A 258 -17.50 -13.78 -1.75
N ARG A 259 -16.92 -14.70 -0.96
CA ARG A 259 -15.59 -15.26 -1.17
C ARG A 259 -15.67 -16.78 -1.27
N VAL A 260 -15.18 -17.38 -2.35
CA VAL A 260 -15.09 -18.84 -2.53
C VAL A 260 -13.62 -19.26 -2.43
N THR A 261 -13.27 -20.03 -1.40
CA THR A 261 -11.86 -20.39 -1.10
C THR A 261 -11.38 -21.63 -1.85
N GLY A 262 -12.29 -22.56 -2.12
CA GLY A 262 -12.09 -23.72 -2.99
C GLY A 262 -12.61 -23.47 -4.41
N SER A 263 -12.93 -24.55 -5.12
CA SER A 263 -13.28 -24.51 -6.55
C SER A 263 -14.74 -24.14 -6.83
N VAL A 264 -14.96 -23.10 -7.63
CA VAL A 264 -16.27 -22.90 -8.30
C VAL A 264 -16.42 -23.88 -9.47
N GLU A 265 -17.53 -24.64 -9.49
CA GLU A 265 -17.87 -25.61 -10.55
C GLU A 265 -18.83 -25.03 -11.63
N SER A 266 -19.56 -23.95 -11.31
CA SER A 266 -20.31 -23.14 -12.29
C SER A 266 -20.53 -21.72 -11.77
N LEU A 267 -20.66 -20.75 -12.69
CA LEU A 267 -21.12 -19.38 -12.43
C LEU A 267 -22.62 -19.20 -12.76
N ASP A 268 -23.35 -20.29 -12.99
CA ASP A 268 -24.80 -20.27 -13.16
C ASP A 268 -25.50 -19.69 -11.92
N GLY A 269 -26.60 -18.98 -12.15
CA GLY A 269 -27.31 -18.23 -11.12
C GLY A 269 -26.61 -16.92 -10.69
N LEU A 270 -25.31 -16.72 -10.94
CA LEU A 270 -24.58 -15.54 -10.45
C LEU A 270 -25.20 -14.19 -10.90
N PRO A 271 -25.67 -14.01 -12.15
CA PRO A 271 -26.37 -12.79 -12.57
C PRO A 271 -27.67 -12.48 -11.81
N SER A 272 -28.20 -13.41 -11.02
CA SER A 272 -29.34 -13.19 -10.13
C SER A 272 -28.93 -12.44 -8.84
N CYS A 273 -27.64 -12.39 -8.48
CA CYS A 273 -27.09 -11.74 -7.29
C CYS A 273 -27.01 -10.20 -7.40
N ARG A 274 -28.14 -9.53 -7.69
CA ARG A 274 -28.24 -8.08 -7.98
C ARG A 274 -27.90 -7.12 -6.83
N ASP A 275 -27.52 -7.62 -5.67
CA ASP A 275 -27.05 -6.83 -4.53
C ASP A 275 -25.55 -7.04 -4.24
N LEU A 276 -24.84 -7.79 -5.10
CA LEU A 276 -23.42 -8.13 -4.93
C LEU A 276 -22.50 -6.95 -5.27
N GLU A 277 -21.79 -6.45 -4.25
CA GLU A 277 -20.87 -5.31 -4.30
C GLU A 277 -19.39 -5.75 -4.32
N SER A 278 -19.08 -6.97 -3.89
CA SER A 278 -17.74 -7.59 -3.92
C SER A 278 -17.84 -9.09 -4.23
N LEU A 279 -16.96 -9.61 -5.08
CA LEU A 279 -16.87 -11.03 -5.42
C LEU A 279 -15.42 -11.49 -5.46
N GLU A 280 -15.10 -12.52 -4.69
CA GLU A 280 -13.83 -13.22 -4.71
C GLU A 280 -14.05 -14.73 -4.91
N PHE A 281 -13.29 -15.37 -5.80
CA PHE A 281 -13.42 -16.81 -6.01
C PHE A 281 -12.20 -17.44 -6.66
N ARG A 282 -11.87 -18.66 -6.25
CA ARG A 282 -10.93 -19.52 -6.96
C ARG A 282 -11.65 -20.41 -7.96
N ILE A 283 -11.07 -20.48 -9.16
CA ILE A 283 -11.56 -21.24 -10.30
C ILE A 283 -10.67 -22.47 -10.52
N SER A 284 -11.25 -23.53 -11.06
CA SER A 284 -10.50 -24.67 -11.62
C SER A 284 -10.89 -24.86 -13.09
N GLY A 285 -10.00 -24.52 -14.02
CA GLY A 285 -10.26 -24.43 -15.46
C GLY A 285 -10.65 -23.03 -15.92
N ALA A 286 -10.75 -22.81 -17.23
CA ALA A 286 -11.00 -21.49 -17.84
C ALA A 286 -12.48 -21.09 -17.87
N TYR A 287 -12.81 -19.92 -17.31
CA TYR A 287 -14.20 -19.39 -17.27
C TYR A 287 -14.31 -17.96 -17.83
N PRO A 288 -15.40 -17.64 -18.55
CA PRO A 288 -15.59 -16.33 -19.17
C PRO A 288 -16.16 -15.28 -18.18
N LEU A 289 -15.40 -14.22 -17.92
CA LEU A 289 -15.84 -13.12 -17.03
C LEU A 289 -17.08 -12.35 -17.52
N ALA A 290 -17.51 -12.53 -18.77
CA ALA A 290 -18.74 -11.95 -19.32
C ALA A 290 -20.02 -12.36 -18.54
N VAL A 291 -20.00 -13.45 -17.76
CA VAL A 291 -21.10 -13.78 -16.83
C VAL A 291 -21.16 -12.79 -15.67
N VAL A 292 -19.99 -12.44 -15.12
CA VAL A 292 -19.82 -11.57 -13.95
C VAL A 292 -20.13 -10.11 -14.28
N GLY A 293 -19.86 -9.67 -15.52
CA GLY A 293 -20.17 -8.32 -16.02
C GLY A 293 -21.67 -7.95 -16.09
N LYS A 294 -22.56 -8.83 -15.63
CA LYS A 294 -24.01 -8.57 -15.45
C LYS A 294 -24.34 -8.02 -14.06
N LEU A 295 -23.36 -7.91 -13.17
CA LEU A 295 -23.49 -7.42 -11.79
C LEU A 295 -23.26 -5.90 -11.75
N ASP A 296 -24.33 -5.13 -11.95
CA ASP A 296 -24.31 -3.67 -12.08
C ASP A 296 -23.75 -2.91 -10.87
N LYS A 297 -23.78 -3.53 -9.69
CA LYS A 297 -23.26 -2.98 -8.41
C LYS A 297 -21.85 -3.43 -8.06
N LEU A 298 -21.23 -4.33 -8.82
CA LEU A 298 -19.97 -4.93 -8.41
C LEU A 298 -18.84 -3.90 -8.39
N THR A 299 -18.29 -3.62 -7.21
CA THR A 299 -17.22 -2.64 -6.98
C THR A 299 -15.84 -3.28 -6.86
N ALA A 300 -15.78 -4.53 -6.40
CA ALA A 300 -14.56 -5.31 -6.27
C ALA A 300 -14.73 -6.70 -6.88
N LEU A 301 -13.76 -7.10 -7.70
CA LEU A 301 -13.63 -8.47 -8.22
C LEU A 301 -12.20 -8.95 -7.94
N ALA A 302 -12.09 -10.11 -7.32
CA ALA A 302 -10.84 -10.85 -7.20
C ALA A 302 -11.05 -12.29 -7.70
N THR A 303 -10.11 -12.83 -8.46
CA THR A 303 -10.15 -14.23 -8.87
C THR A 303 -8.76 -14.81 -9.05
N THR A 304 -8.67 -16.13 -8.99
CA THR A 304 -7.44 -16.92 -9.14
C THR A 304 -7.76 -18.23 -9.86
N GLY A 305 -6.84 -18.73 -10.69
CA GLY A 305 -7.14 -19.76 -11.68
C GLY A 305 -7.55 -19.16 -13.04
N ASP A 306 -7.66 -20.02 -14.05
CA ASP A 306 -7.66 -19.63 -15.46
C ASP A 306 -8.89 -18.81 -15.87
N VAL A 307 -8.69 -17.72 -16.62
CA VAL A 307 -9.75 -16.74 -16.94
C VAL A 307 -9.71 -16.38 -18.41
N THR A 308 -10.79 -16.70 -19.13
CA THR A 308 -10.99 -16.16 -20.48
C THR A 308 -11.52 -14.72 -20.39
N LEU A 309 -10.71 -13.76 -20.83
CA LEU A 309 -11.15 -12.40 -21.15
C LEU A 309 -11.96 -12.36 -22.45
N GLY A 310 -12.95 -13.25 -22.56
CA GLY A 310 -13.84 -13.33 -23.71
C GLY A 310 -14.49 -11.97 -24.00
N SER A 311 -14.46 -11.57 -25.27
CA SER A 311 -14.68 -10.22 -25.76
C SER A 311 -15.74 -9.42 -25.00
N ALA A 312 -15.29 -8.47 -24.15
CA ALA A 312 -16.15 -7.64 -23.30
C ALA A 312 -17.09 -6.70 -24.09
N SER A 313 -16.91 -6.61 -25.41
CA SER A 313 -17.81 -5.96 -26.36
C SER A 313 -19.24 -6.54 -26.38
N GLY A 314 -19.47 -7.73 -25.80
CA GLY A 314 -20.80 -8.31 -25.60
C GLY A 314 -21.55 -7.74 -24.39
N ASP A 315 -22.06 -6.51 -24.51
CA ASP A 315 -22.96 -5.78 -23.58
C ASP A 315 -22.49 -5.56 -22.11
N GLY A 316 -21.44 -6.25 -21.66
CA GLY A 316 -20.97 -6.26 -20.27
C GLY A 316 -20.15 -5.03 -19.86
N THR A 317 -20.77 -3.87 -19.71
CA THR A 317 -20.14 -2.72 -19.03
C THR A 317 -20.08 -2.94 -17.52
N TRP A 318 -18.97 -2.57 -16.86
CA TRP A 318 -18.81 -2.69 -15.40
C TRP A 318 -18.75 -1.29 -14.74
N PRO A 319 -19.83 -0.48 -14.80
CA PRO A 319 -19.79 0.94 -14.44
C PRO A 319 -19.59 1.22 -12.95
N ALA A 320 -19.52 0.19 -12.10
CA ALA A 320 -19.27 0.28 -10.66
C ALA A 320 -17.87 -0.21 -10.23
N LEU A 321 -17.15 -0.96 -11.08
CA LEU A 321 -15.93 -1.66 -10.68
C LEU A 321 -14.77 -0.69 -10.43
N ARG A 322 -14.12 -0.85 -9.27
CA ARG A 322 -12.99 -0.04 -8.80
C ARG A 322 -11.76 -0.87 -8.48
N PHE A 323 -11.96 -2.12 -8.03
CA PHE A 323 -10.89 -3.05 -7.68
C PHE A 323 -11.02 -4.28 -8.57
N LEU A 324 -9.95 -4.61 -9.30
CA LEU A 324 -9.83 -5.86 -10.05
C LEU A 324 -8.53 -6.57 -9.67
N SER A 325 -8.61 -7.87 -9.38
CA SER A 325 -7.46 -8.76 -9.24
C SER A 325 -7.70 -10.04 -10.03
N LEU A 326 -6.81 -10.34 -10.98
CA LEU A 326 -6.79 -11.58 -11.78
C LEU A 326 -5.53 -12.40 -11.41
N ALA A 327 -5.24 -12.56 -10.12
CA ALA A 327 -3.96 -13.07 -9.66
C ALA A 327 -3.82 -14.58 -9.90
N ASN A 328 -2.72 -15.03 -10.51
CA ASN A 328 -2.54 -16.43 -10.93
C ASN A 328 -3.67 -16.92 -11.87
N SER A 329 -4.07 -16.08 -12.83
CA SER A 329 -4.94 -16.45 -13.95
C SER A 329 -4.13 -16.50 -15.24
N GLU A 330 -4.21 -17.59 -16.00
CA GLU A 330 -3.86 -17.55 -17.42
C GLU A 330 -4.96 -16.80 -18.18
N ILE A 331 -4.57 -15.92 -19.11
CA ILE A 331 -5.48 -15.14 -19.98
C ILE A 331 -5.27 -15.63 -21.41
N GLU A 332 -6.21 -16.43 -21.92
CA GLU A 332 -6.08 -17.07 -23.25
C GLU A 332 -6.11 -16.09 -24.44
N ASP A 333 -6.62 -14.86 -24.24
CA ASP A 333 -6.73 -13.82 -25.27
C ASP A 333 -6.08 -12.51 -24.76
N PRO A 334 -4.78 -12.28 -25.04
CA PRO A 334 -4.07 -11.07 -24.65
C PRO A 334 -4.52 -9.83 -25.43
N GLU A 335 -4.94 -9.96 -26.69
CA GLU A 335 -5.47 -8.83 -27.49
C GLU A 335 -6.78 -8.31 -26.88
N GLY A 336 -7.60 -9.21 -26.32
CA GLY A 336 -8.84 -8.91 -25.62
C GLY A 336 -8.70 -8.03 -24.37
N LEU A 337 -7.53 -7.98 -23.71
CA LEU A 337 -7.31 -7.14 -22.52
C LEU A 337 -7.61 -5.66 -22.83
N GLY A 338 -7.17 -5.19 -24.00
CA GLY A 338 -7.33 -3.80 -24.41
C GLY A 338 -8.79 -3.36 -24.42
N ASP A 339 -9.71 -4.23 -24.86
CA ASP A 339 -11.14 -3.92 -24.91
C ASP A 339 -11.87 -4.27 -23.61
N PHE A 340 -11.44 -5.29 -22.88
CA PHE A 340 -11.91 -5.55 -21.51
C PHE A 340 -11.67 -4.36 -20.58
N LEU A 341 -10.47 -3.76 -20.57
CA LEU A 341 -10.18 -2.57 -19.76
C LEU A 341 -11.03 -1.35 -20.15
N SER A 342 -11.50 -1.26 -21.40
CA SER A 342 -12.44 -0.21 -21.84
C SER A 342 -13.76 -0.22 -21.06
N ALA A 343 -14.19 -1.40 -20.59
CA ALA A 343 -15.43 -1.59 -19.86
C ALA A 343 -15.34 -1.18 -18.38
N LEU A 344 -14.15 -0.77 -17.90
CA LEU A 344 -13.83 -0.49 -16.49
C LEU A 344 -13.49 1.01 -16.22
N PRO A 345 -14.29 2.00 -16.66
CA PRO A 345 -13.90 3.42 -16.65
C PRO A 345 -13.77 4.06 -15.25
N LYS A 346 -14.03 3.31 -14.17
CA LYS A 346 -13.85 3.73 -12.77
C LYS A 346 -12.82 2.89 -12.00
N LEU A 347 -12.00 2.10 -12.70
CA LEU A 347 -11.00 1.26 -12.07
C LEU A 347 -9.95 2.11 -11.34
N GLN A 348 -9.77 1.86 -10.05
CA GLN A 348 -8.84 2.58 -9.16
C GLN A 348 -7.66 1.72 -8.74
N SER A 349 -7.84 0.40 -8.67
CA SER A 349 -6.82 -0.59 -8.37
C SER A 349 -6.92 -1.78 -9.31
N LEU A 350 -5.80 -2.15 -9.93
CA LEU A 350 -5.70 -3.29 -10.85
C LEU A 350 -4.51 -4.16 -10.45
N SER A 351 -4.76 -5.46 -10.25
CA SER A 351 -3.72 -6.49 -10.19
C SER A 351 -3.90 -7.47 -11.33
N LEU A 352 -2.91 -7.55 -12.21
CA LEU A 352 -2.81 -8.53 -13.28
C LEU A 352 -1.80 -9.64 -12.91
N PRO A 353 -1.94 -10.84 -13.51
CA PRO A 353 -1.08 -12.00 -13.25
C PRO A 353 0.28 -11.85 -13.96
N ASP A 354 1.01 -12.95 -14.15
CA ASP A 354 1.99 -13.06 -15.23
C ASP A 354 1.34 -12.67 -16.56
N LEU A 355 2.02 -11.81 -17.34
CA LEU A 355 1.49 -11.18 -18.56
C LEU A 355 2.38 -11.46 -19.79
N GLN A 356 2.73 -12.73 -19.99
CA GLN A 356 3.51 -13.17 -21.15
C GLN A 356 2.94 -12.59 -22.46
N GLU A 357 3.76 -11.82 -23.17
CA GLU A 357 3.47 -11.18 -24.46
C GLU A 357 2.23 -10.25 -24.51
N MET A 358 1.69 -9.79 -23.37
CA MET A 358 0.43 -9.03 -23.34
C MET A 358 0.59 -7.52 -23.52
N ASP A 359 -0.08 -6.95 -24.54
CA ASP A 359 -0.19 -5.49 -24.70
C ASP A 359 -1.10 -4.87 -23.63
N VAL A 360 -0.49 -4.14 -22.69
CA VAL A 360 -1.22 -3.37 -21.67
C VAL A 360 -1.45 -1.90 -22.07
N SER A 361 -1.36 -1.54 -23.37
CA SER A 361 -1.80 -0.23 -23.89
C SER A 361 -3.23 0.12 -23.48
N GLY A 362 -4.07 -0.90 -23.31
CA GLY A 362 -5.43 -0.80 -22.74
C GLY A 362 -5.53 -0.08 -21.40
N LEU A 363 -4.46 -0.04 -20.60
CA LEU A 363 -4.41 0.71 -19.33
C LEU A 363 -4.71 2.19 -19.53
N ALA A 364 -4.40 2.78 -20.69
CA ALA A 364 -4.73 4.17 -20.98
C ALA A 364 -6.25 4.47 -20.99
N LYS A 365 -7.09 3.42 -21.05
CA LYS A 365 -8.54 3.52 -20.96
C LYS A 365 -9.06 3.56 -19.51
N CYS A 366 -8.17 3.43 -18.51
CA CYS A 366 -8.47 3.46 -17.07
C CYS A 366 -7.91 4.72 -16.35
N PRO A 367 -8.34 5.96 -16.69
CA PRO A 367 -7.74 7.20 -16.19
C PRO A 367 -7.93 7.47 -14.68
N GLU A 368 -8.77 6.67 -14.00
CA GLU A 368 -8.98 6.72 -12.55
C GLU A 368 -7.96 5.89 -11.75
N LEU A 369 -7.06 5.14 -12.42
CA LEU A 369 -6.16 4.20 -11.75
C LEU A 369 -5.15 4.90 -10.81
N THR A 370 -5.10 4.43 -9.57
CA THR A 370 -4.20 4.92 -8.51
C THR A 370 -3.18 3.87 -8.07
N VAL A 371 -3.55 2.59 -8.17
CA VAL A 371 -2.71 1.44 -7.84
C VAL A 371 -2.67 0.48 -9.03
N ILE A 372 -1.46 0.10 -9.45
CA ILE A 372 -1.26 -1.01 -10.38
C ILE A 372 -0.33 -2.05 -9.79
N SER A 373 -0.63 -3.32 -10.04
CA SER A 373 0.24 -4.47 -9.82
C SER A 373 0.29 -5.27 -11.11
N LEU A 374 1.48 -5.38 -11.70
CA LEU A 374 1.76 -6.20 -12.88
C LEU A 374 2.67 -7.35 -12.44
N GLY A 375 2.30 -8.58 -12.80
CA GLY A 375 3.03 -9.79 -12.43
C GLY A 375 4.34 -9.96 -13.19
N ASP A 376 4.74 -11.23 -13.31
CA ASP A 376 5.97 -11.61 -14.02
C ASP A 376 5.82 -11.48 -15.54
N GLU A 377 6.97 -11.60 -16.20
CA GLU A 377 7.23 -11.74 -17.65
C GLU A 377 6.51 -10.82 -18.65
N CYS A 378 5.77 -9.80 -18.19
CA CYS A 378 5.20 -8.71 -18.98
C CYS A 378 6.26 -8.03 -19.87
N HIS A 379 6.27 -8.39 -21.16
CA HIS A 379 7.20 -7.88 -22.15
C HIS A 379 6.69 -6.56 -22.73
N ASP A 380 7.50 -5.50 -22.62
CA ASP A 380 7.16 -4.12 -23.02
C ASP A 380 5.70 -3.75 -22.68
N PRO A 381 5.41 -3.29 -21.45
CA PRO A 381 4.06 -2.84 -21.07
C PRO A 381 3.59 -1.59 -21.83
N GLY A 382 4.29 -1.16 -22.87
CA GLY A 382 3.98 -0.02 -23.70
C GLY A 382 4.05 1.25 -22.88
N ALA A 383 5.21 1.93 -22.88
CA ALA A 383 5.39 3.19 -22.16
C ALA A 383 4.25 4.22 -22.41
N ALA A 384 3.66 4.17 -23.62
CA ALA A 384 2.49 4.94 -24.02
C ALA A 384 1.19 4.64 -23.23
N GLY A 385 0.96 3.40 -22.81
CA GLY A 385 -0.23 3.00 -22.05
C GLY A 385 -0.19 3.55 -20.63
N VAL A 386 0.78 3.07 -19.86
CA VAL A 386 0.97 3.43 -18.44
C VAL A 386 1.21 4.93 -18.25
N GLY A 387 1.89 5.58 -19.20
CA GLY A 387 2.22 7.01 -19.10
C GLY A 387 1.03 7.98 -19.13
N THR A 388 -0.15 7.53 -19.54
CA THR A 388 -1.37 8.35 -19.46
C THR A 388 -2.00 8.39 -18.06
N LEU A 389 -1.57 7.51 -17.13
CA LEU A 389 -2.16 7.33 -15.81
C LEU A 389 -1.76 8.44 -14.82
N SER A 390 -2.21 9.66 -15.08
CA SER A 390 -1.94 10.88 -14.28
C SER A 390 -2.42 10.88 -12.82
N ARG A 391 -2.98 9.76 -12.34
CA ARG A 391 -3.40 9.51 -10.96
C ARG A 391 -2.62 8.39 -10.25
N LEU A 392 -1.75 7.67 -10.97
CA LEU A 392 -1.02 6.54 -10.42
C LEU A 392 -0.08 7.00 -9.30
N SER A 393 -0.26 6.42 -8.11
CA SER A 393 0.52 6.75 -6.91
C SER A 393 1.32 5.56 -6.40
N ILE A 394 0.89 4.33 -6.71
CA ILE A 394 1.56 3.07 -6.37
C ILE A 394 1.69 2.19 -7.62
N ALA A 395 2.90 1.75 -7.92
CA ALA A 395 3.17 0.68 -8.88
C ALA A 395 3.90 -0.50 -8.19
N LEU A 396 3.41 -1.71 -8.42
CA LEU A 396 4.05 -2.98 -8.05
C LEU A 396 4.38 -3.73 -9.35
N LEU A 397 5.63 -4.15 -9.52
CA LEU A 397 6.18 -4.60 -10.80
C LEU A 397 7.01 -5.88 -10.57
N ASN A 398 6.52 -7.06 -10.97
CA ASN A 398 7.26 -8.32 -10.72
C ASN A 398 8.35 -8.58 -11.78
N ALA A 399 7.99 -8.42 -13.07
CA ALA A 399 8.84 -8.75 -14.21
C ALA A 399 10.17 -7.98 -14.29
N LYS A 400 11.06 -8.46 -15.17
CA LYS A 400 12.38 -7.87 -15.49
C LYS A 400 12.24 -6.61 -16.38
N TYR A 401 11.51 -5.60 -15.94
CA TYR A 401 11.37 -4.36 -16.71
C TYR A 401 12.72 -3.64 -16.87
N GLY A 402 13.04 -3.27 -18.11
CA GLY A 402 14.15 -2.38 -18.44
C GLY A 402 13.83 -0.90 -18.18
N ALA A 403 14.63 -0.03 -18.82
CA ALA A 403 14.54 1.41 -18.65
C ALA A 403 13.29 2.00 -19.31
N ASP A 404 13.05 1.61 -20.56
CA ASP A 404 12.08 2.24 -21.45
C ASP A 404 10.65 1.85 -21.06
N GLU A 405 10.49 0.65 -20.51
CA GLU A 405 9.25 0.12 -19.94
C GLU A 405 8.79 0.94 -18.72
N ILE A 406 9.72 1.35 -17.85
CA ILE A 406 9.44 2.20 -16.68
C ILE A 406 9.40 3.69 -17.07
N ALA A 407 9.95 4.09 -18.22
CA ALA A 407 9.79 5.46 -18.76
C ALA A 407 8.32 5.82 -19.08
N GLY A 408 7.40 4.84 -19.14
CA GLY A 408 5.96 5.12 -19.09
C GLY A 408 5.52 5.67 -17.74
N LEU A 409 5.81 4.93 -16.66
CA LEU A 409 5.43 5.27 -15.27
C LEU A 409 5.86 6.67 -14.83
N VAL A 410 6.99 7.15 -15.34
CA VAL A 410 7.52 8.51 -15.20
C VAL A 410 6.46 9.59 -15.43
N SER A 411 5.73 9.52 -16.55
CA SER A 411 4.85 10.61 -16.99
C SER A 411 3.53 10.71 -16.21
N SER A 412 3.24 9.76 -15.30
CA SER A 412 2.16 9.86 -14.32
C SER A 412 2.29 11.08 -13.39
N GLY A 413 3.51 11.55 -13.13
CA GLY A 413 3.81 12.74 -12.32
C GLY A 413 3.41 12.68 -10.84
N ARG A 414 2.80 11.58 -10.38
CA ARG A 414 2.26 11.39 -9.01
C ARG A 414 2.78 10.15 -8.29
N LEU A 415 3.59 9.33 -8.96
CA LEU A 415 4.06 8.05 -8.44
C LEU A 415 4.94 8.25 -7.19
N GLY A 416 4.34 8.02 -6.01
CA GLY A 416 4.97 8.19 -4.71
C GLY A 416 5.64 6.91 -4.20
N LYS A 417 5.19 5.75 -4.69
CA LYS A 417 5.68 4.43 -4.30
C LYS A 417 5.87 3.53 -5.53
N VAL A 418 7.06 2.96 -5.64
CA VAL A 418 7.38 1.90 -6.61
C VAL A 418 7.90 0.69 -5.85
N ARG A 419 7.41 -0.51 -6.20
CA ARG A 419 8.01 -1.78 -5.80
C ARG A 419 8.34 -2.59 -7.05
N ILE A 420 9.58 -3.06 -7.15
CA ILE A 420 10.08 -3.86 -8.27
C ILE A 420 10.66 -5.15 -7.68
N PHE A 421 10.39 -6.32 -8.26
CA PHE A 421 10.90 -7.61 -7.76
C PHE A 421 12.06 -8.20 -8.59
N ARG A 422 12.31 -7.67 -9.80
CA ARG A 422 13.55 -7.86 -10.57
C ARG A 422 13.77 -6.61 -11.41
N THR A 423 14.98 -6.05 -11.42
CA THR A 423 15.30 -4.82 -12.15
C THR A 423 16.18 -5.11 -13.36
N GLY A 424 15.90 -4.46 -14.49
CA GLY A 424 16.88 -4.27 -15.56
C GLY A 424 17.89 -3.16 -15.20
N PRO A 425 19.07 -3.11 -15.86
CA PRO A 425 20.19 -2.28 -15.41
C PRO A 425 20.03 -0.75 -15.50
N SER A 426 19.00 -0.21 -16.17
CA SER A 426 19.06 1.17 -16.69
C SER A 426 17.87 2.09 -16.31
N VAL A 427 17.13 1.79 -15.24
CA VAL A 427 15.89 2.52 -14.86
C VAL A 427 16.16 3.94 -14.33
N ASP A 428 16.00 4.99 -15.16
CA ASP A 428 16.22 6.38 -14.74
C ASP A 428 15.17 6.90 -13.74
N PHE A 429 15.45 6.76 -12.44
CA PHE A 429 14.56 7.24 -11.37
C PHE A 429 14.58 8.77 -11.20
N ALA A 430 15.49 9.53 -11.85
CA ALA A 430 15.49 10.99 -11.76
C ALA A 430 14.21 11.62 -12.30
N GLN A 431 13.54 10.92 -13.22
CA GLN A 431 12.28 11.34 -13.82
C GLN A 431 11.05 11.02 -12.95
N LEU A 432 11.23 10.49 -11.74
CA LEU A 432 10.18 10.25 -10.73
C LEU A 432 10.27 11.24 -9.54
N PRO A 433 10.09 12.56 -9.73
CA PRO A 433 10.35 13.59 -8.72
C PRO A 433 9.36 13.62 -7.54
N GLN A 434 8.36 12.73 -7.51
CA GLN A 434 7.46 12.54 -6.37
C GLN A 434 7.75 11.26 -5.56
N LEU A 435 8.72 10.44 -5.98
CA LEU A 435 9.04 9.16 -5.34
C LEU A 435 9.46 9.36 -3.88
N ARG A 436 8.76 8.69 -2.97
CA ARG A 436 9.01 8.68 -1.51
C ARG A 436 9.41 7.30 -1.00
N ARG A 437 9.03 6.23 -1.70
CA ARG A 437 9.38 4.86 -1.34
C ARG A 437 9.74 4.06 -2.59
N LEU A 438 10.94 3.50 -2.60
CA LEU A 438 11.36 2.48 -3.55
C LEU A 438 11.56 1.16 -2.79
N SER A 439 10.91 0.10 -3.24
CA SER A 439 11.07 -1.26 -2.70
C SER A 439 11.64 -2.17 -3.79
N MET A 440 12.93 -2.50 -3.71
CA MET A 440 13.58 -3.49 -4.56
C MET A 440 13.56 -4.85 -3.86
N LEU A 441 12.75 -5.77 -4.36
CA LEU A 441 12.70 -7.15 -3.91
C LEU A 441 13.40 -8.06 -4.94
N GLY A 442 13.68 -9.30 -4.57
CA GLY A 442 14.43 -10.26 -5.40
C GLY A 442 15.95 -10.02 -5.41
N ASP A 443 16.67 -10.84 -6.19
CA ASP A 443 18.12 -10.71 -6.39
C ASP A 443 18.43 -9.61 -7.42
N GLN A 444 19.42 -8.77 -7.11
CA GLN A 444 19.73 -7.54 -7.85
C GLN A 444 21.00 -7.63 -8.71
N ASP A 445 21.38 -8.84 -9.16
CA ASP A 445 22.62 -9.13 -9.93
C ASP A 445 22.85 -8.24 -11.18
N ALA A 446 21.81 -7.52 -11.64
CA ALA A 446 21.86 -6.61 -12.78
C ALA A 446 21.51 -5.15 -12.44
N PHE A 447 21.33 -4.75 -11.18
CA PHE A 447 20.90 -3.38 -10.85
C PHE A 447 22.06 -2.38 -10.77
N GLU A 448 22.08 -1.38 -11.65
CA GLU A 448 23.01 -0.27 -11.50
C GLU A 448 22.49 0.70 -10.43
N MET A 449 23.09 0.71 -9.23
CA MET A 449 22.79 1.69 -8.17
C MET A 449 22.94 3.16 -8.62
N ALA A 450 23.70 3.41 -9.69
CA ALA A 450 23.82 4.72 -10.32
C ALA A 450 22.47 5.25 -10.85
N SER A 451 21.53 4.37 -11.18
CA SER A 451 20.18 4.70 -11.67
C SER A 451 19.31 5.45 -10.64
N LEU A 452 19.63 5.34 -9.35
CA LEU A 452 18.99 6.09 -8.27
C LEU A 452 19.37 7.59 -8.28
N LYS A 453 20.44 7.97 -9.00
CA LYS A 453 20.94 9.34 -9.02
C LYS A 453 19.91 10.28 -9.65
N GLY A 454 19.61 11.37 -8.96
CA GLY A 454 18.66 12.39 -9.43
C GLY A 454 17.25 12.28 -8.85
N ILE A 455 16.98 11.29 -7.97
CA ILE A 455 15.79 11.31 -7.10
C ILE A 455 15.90 12.53 -6.16
N GLY A 456 15.39 13.68 -6.60
CA GLY A 456 15.61 14.99 -5.98
C GLY A 456 14.84 15.25 -4.68
N ARG A 457 14.37 14.21 -3.98
CA ARG A 457 13.59 14.32 -2.74
C ARG A 457 13.88 13.19 -1.75
N PRO A 458 13.81 13.46 -0.43
CA PRO A 458 13.96 12.44 0.60
C PRO A 458 13.06 11.22 0.40
N PHE A 459 13.68 10.03 0.37
CA PHE A 459 12.98 8.76 0.15
C PHE A 459 13.44 7.63 1.07
N SER A 460 12.60 6.61 1.20
CA SER A 460 12.89 5.34 1.85
C SER A 460 13.21 4.27 0.79
N LEU A 461 14.33 3.59 0.98
CA LEU A 461 14.76 2.44 0.17
C LEU A 461 14.58 1.16 0.98
N GLU A 462 13.70 0.27 0.56
CA GLU A 462 13.63 -1.13 1.00
C GLU A 462 14.35 -1.98 -0.06
N ALA A 463 15.29 -2.82 0.33
CA ALA A 463 16.04 -3.68 -0.58
C ALA A 463 16.21 -5.09 -0.01
N THR A 464 15.99 -6.13 -0.81
CA THR A 464 16.43 -7.52 -0.50
C THR A 464 17.75 -7.85 -1.18
N SER A 465 18.47 -8.84 -0.66
CA SER A 465 19.59 -9.51 -1.34
C SER A 465 20.75 -8.59 -1.79
N LEU A 466 20.90 -7.37 -1.25
CA LEU A 466 22.04 -6.53 -1.60
C LEU A 466 23.36 -7.18 -1.17
N THR A 467 24.30 -7.23 -2.11
CA THR A 467 25.67 -7.66 -1.90
C THR A 467 26.55 -6.53 -1.37
N GLU A 468 27.78 -6.86 -0.98
CA GLU A 468 28.79 -5.85 -0.60
C GLU A 468 29.17 -4.96 -1.79
N ALA A 469 29.07 -5.46 -3.03
CA ALA A 469 29.29 -4.67 -4.24
C ALA A 469 28.16 -3.66 -4.46
N ASP A 470 26.91 -4.05 -4.20
CA ASP A 470 25.74 -3.16 -4.31
C ASP A 470 25.78 -2.06 -3.25
N LEU A 471 26.22 -2.37 -2.03
CA LEU A 471 26.45 -1.34 -1.01
C LEU A 471 27.59 -0.41 -1.39
N ALA A 472 28.69 -0.91 -1.96
CA ALA A 472 29.78 -0.07 -2.46
C ALA A 472 29.33 0.83 -3.64
N ALA A 473 28.49 0.31 -4.54
CA ALA A 473 27.91 1.06 -5.64
C ALA A 473 26.94 2.13 -5.13
N LEU A 474 26.04 1.80 -4.19
CA LEU A 474 25.16 2.75 -3.51
C LEU A 474 25.96 3.87 -2.82
N ALA A 475 27.03 3.52 -2.11
CA ALA A 475 27.92 4.48 -1.45
C ALA A 475 28.63 5.41 -2.44
N SER A 476 28.97 4.92 -3.64
CA SER A 476 29.64 5.73 -4.68
C SER A 476 28.78 6.87 -5.22
N VAL A 477 27.44 6.78 -5.11
CA VAL A 477 26.49 7.84 -5.50
C VAL A 477 25.79 8.50 -4.30
N ALA A 478 25.99 8.00 -3.09
CA ALA A 478 25.27 8.39 -1.88
C ALA A 478 25.32 9.90 -1.54
N GLY A 479 26.35 10.62 -1.97
CA GLY A 479 26.43 12.08 -1.81
C GLY A 479 25.35 12.87 -2.56
N ASP A 480 24.78 12.28 -3.63
CA ASP A 480 23.66 12.84 -4.39
C ASP A 480 22.31 12.22 -4.00
N LEU A 481 22.28 11.23 -3.09
CA LEU A 481 21.07 10.48 -2.72
C LEU A 481 20.49 10.91 -1.37
N PRO A 482 19.29 11.51 -1.33
CA PRO A 482 18.61 11.86 -0.08
C PRO A 482 17.88 10.64 0.54
N ILE A 483 18.58 9.52 0.71
CA ILE A 483 17.99 8.35 1.40
C ILE A 483 17.92 8.65 2.90
N THR A 484 16.71 8.77 3.44
CA THR A 484 16.46 9.01 4.87
C THR A 484 16.14 7.73 5.63
N SER A 485 15.78 6.65 4.93
CA SER A 485 15.43 5.36 5.52
C SER A 485 15.95 4.24 4.61
N LEU A 486 16.71 3.30 5.17
CA LEU A 486 17.20 2.12 4.46
C LEU A 486 16.76 0.85 5.21
N SER A 487 16.12 -0.07 4.50
CA SER A 487 15.66 -1.35 5.04
C SER A 487 16.26 -2.51 4.24
N LEU A 488 17.35 -3.10 4.74
CA LEU A 488 18.01 -4.24 4.11
C LEU A 488 17.44 -5.55 4.65
N LYS A 489 16.91 -6.37 3.73
CA LYS A 489 16.39 -7.72 3.99
C LYS A 489 17.33 -8.77 3.41
N PHE A 490 17.53 -9.86 4.15
CA PHE A 490 18.50 -10.92 3.82
C PHE A 490 19.95 -10.42 3.67
N PRO A 491 20.53 -9.67 4.63
CA PRO A 491 21.90 -9.15 4.51
C PRO A 491 22.96 -10.28 4.60
N ASN A 492 23.36 -10.83 3.45
CA ASN A 492 24.55 -11.70 3.31
C ASN A 492 25.85 -10.85 3.23
N LEU A 493 25.98 -9.94 4.19
CA LEU A 493 27.03 -8.91 4.25
C LEU A 493 28.00 -9.24 5.39
N ALA A 494 29.30 -9.07 5.18
CA ALA A 494 30.31 -9.07 6.24
C ALA A 494 30.49 -7.70 6.89
N THR A 495 30.17 -6.62 6.17
CA THR A 495 30.30 -5.25 6.66
C THR A 495 29.21 -4.32 6.13
N LEU A 496 29.03 -3.20 6.83
CA LEU A 496 28.20 -2.06 6.43
C LEU A 496 29.04 -0.80 6.15
N ASP A 497 30.38 -0.91 6.07
CA ASP A 497 31.31 0.20 5.85
C ASP A 497 31.03 1.12 4.63
N PRO A 498 30.26 0.72 3.59
CA PRO A 498 29.80 1.67 2.57
C PRO A 498 28.65 2.59 3.00
N LEU A 499 27.75 2.14 3.88
CA LEU A 499 26.55 2.91 4.28
C LEU A 499 26.82 4.30 4.94
N PRO A 500 27.94 4.54 5.65
CA PRO A 500 28.33 5.87 6.16
C PRO A 500 28.39 6.98 5.11
N ALA A 501 28.47 6.62 3.82
CA ALA A 501 28.42 7.58 2.71
C ALA A 501 27.03 8.22 2.51
N LEU A 502 25.98 7.77 3.21
CA LEU A 502 24.60 8.29 3.12
C LEU A 502 24.33 9.35 4.23
N PRO A 503 24.60 10.65 4.00
CA PRO A 503 24.63 11.66 5.07
C PRO A 503 23.24 11.99 5.66
N GLN A 504 22.16 11.57 5.01
CA GLN A 504 20.78 11.83 5.45
C GLN A 504 20.11 10.62 6.11
N LEU A 505 20.82 9.49 6.26
CA LEU A 505 20.24 8.23 6.75
C LEU A 505 19.83 8.33 8.22
N ALA A 506 18.53 8.56 8.45
CA ALA A 506 17.93 8.71 9.77
C ALA A 506 17.41 7.39 10.35
N PHE A 507 17.08 6.41 9.51
CA PHE A 507 16.56 5.10 9.94
C PHE A 507 17.22 3.95 9.19
N LEU A 508 17.78 2.98 9.93
CA LEU A 508 18.38 1.76 9.38
C LEU A 508 17.68 0.52 9.94
N ARG A 509 17.07 -0.28 9.07
CA ARG A 509 16.53 -1.61 9.40
C ARG A 509 17.38 -2.69 8.73
N LEU A 510 17.78 -3.69 9.51
CA LEU A 510 18.48 -4.89 9.07
C LEU A 510 17.67 -6.12 9.52
N GLU A 511 17.17 -6.92 8.57
CA GLU A 511 16.32 -8.06 8.87
C GLU A 511 16.76 -9.30 8.09
N ASN A 512 16.96 -10.44 8.75
CA ASN A 512 17.14 -11.73 8.05
C ASN A 512 15.96 -12.68 8.30
N GLN A 513 15.18 -12.97 7.26
CA GLN A 513 14.04 -13.88 7.38
C GLN A 513 14.47 -15.36 7.49
N LEU A 514 15.71 -15.72 7.09
CA LEU A 514 16.16 -17.11 7.00
C LEU A 514 17.30 -17.44 7.97
N VAL A 515 17.04 -18.41 8.85
CA VAL A 515 17.99 -18.93 9.86
C VAL A 515 19.18 -19.66 9.22
N THR A 516 19.04 -20.13 7.98
CA THR A 516 20.03 -20.94 7.25
C THR A 516 21.05 -20.16 6.44
N PHE A 517 20.94 -18.83 6.33
CA PHE A 517 21.90 -18.00 5.60
C PHE A 517 23.16 -17.72 6.43
N ASP A 518 24.32 -17.75 5.78
CA ASP A 518 25.65 -17.64 6.40
C ASP A 518 25.95 -16.19 6.82
N GLN A 519 25.38 -15.77 7.97
CA GLN A 519 25.44 -14.39 8.45
C GLN A 519 26.87 -14.02 8.91
N LYS A 520 27.45 -12.99 8.31
CA LYS A 520 28.84 -12.57 8.62
C LYS A 520 28.96 -11.35 9.54
N ILE A 521 27.88 -10.59 9.76
CA ILE A 521 27.87 -9.47 10.73
C ILE A 521 27.87 -10.02 12.16
N THR A 522 29.03 -9.99 12.82
CA THR A 522 29.18 -10.35 14.25
C THR A 522 29.24 -9.14 15.18
N SER A 523 29.61 -7.97 14.65
CA SER A 523 29.66 -6.70 15.38
C SER A 523 29.01 -5.60 14.55
N LEU A 524 28.29 -4.69 15.20
CA LEU A 524 27.71 -3.50 14.58
C LEU A 524 28.20 -2.24 15.30
N GLU A 525 29.00 -1.43 14.59
CA GLU A 525 29.51 -0.14 15.08
C GLU A 525 28.72 1.03 14.50
N LEU A 526 27.73 1.51 15.25
CA LEU A 526 26.88 2.66 14.96
C LEU A 526 27.53 3.98 15.44
N SER A 527 28.84 4.14 15.23
CA SER A 527 29.62 5.27 15.73
C SER A 527 29.54 6.51 14.82
N GLU A 528 30.55 7.40 14.86
CA GLU A 528 30.67 8.62 14.04
C GLU A 528 30.32 8.45 12.55
N LYS A 529 30.46 7.21 12.05
CA LYS A 529 29.96 6.69 10.78
C LYS A 529 28.54 7.15 10.38
N PHE A 530 27.61 7.35 11.32
CA PHE A 530 26.21 7.64 11.01
C PHE A 530 25.65 8.88 11.74
N PRO A 531 26.06 10.11 11.36
CA PRO A 531 25.79 11.32 12.14
C PRO A 531 24.30 11.75 12.18
N ALA A 532 23.48 11.31 11.23
CA ALA A 532 22.05 11.65 11.14
C ALA A 532 21.11 10.58 11.74
N LEU A 533 21.65 9.45 12.21
CA LEU A 533 20.88 8.25 12.53
C LEU A 533 20.11 8.39 13.85
N LYS A 534 18.79 8.24 13.76
CA LYS A 534 17.82 8.34 14.86
C LYS A 534 17.29 6.99 15.32
N GLY A 535 16.97 6.11 14.38
CA GLY A 535 16.38 4.80 14.67
C GLY A 535 17.14 3.64 14.03
N VAL A 536 17.39 2.59 14.80
CA VAL A 536 17.96 1.34 14.29
C VAL A 536 17.09 0.15 14.69
N GLU A 537 16.81 -0.73 13.72
CA GLU A 537 16.06 -1.95 13.90
C GLU A 537 16.86 -3.17 13.42
N LEU A 538 17.09 -4.13 14.33
CA LEU A 538 17.92 -5.31 14.11
C LEU A 538 17.10 -6.57 14.39
N SER A 539 16.71 -7.28 13.33
CA SER A 539 15.78 -8.41 13.42
C SER A 539 16.39 -9.70 12.88
N ARG A 540 16.41 -10.75 13.72
CA ARG A 540 16.86 -12.12 13.40
C ARG A 540 18.33 -12.24 12.96
N LEU A 541 19.18 -11.34 13.46
CA LEU A 541 20.63 -11.38 13.22
C LEU A 541 21.29 -12.38 14.19
N GLN A 542 21.24 -13.67 13.81
CA GLN A 542 21.64 -14.81 14.63
C GLN A 542 23.12 -14.84 15.01
N ASN A 543 24.00 -14.26 14.19
CA ASN A 543 25.46 -14.21 14.45
C ASN A 543 25.92 -12.87 15.06
N LEU A 544 25.04 -11.90 15.25
CA LEU A 544 25.37 -10.59 15.83
C LEU A 544 25.66 -10.73 17.33
N GLU A 545 26.93 -10.73 17.73
CA GLU A 545 27.37 -10.87 19.12
C GLU A 545 27.33 -9.56 19.90
N THR A 546 27.58 -8.42 19.24
CA THR A 546 27.65 -7.10 19.90
C THR A 546 27.07 -5.97 19.03
N VAL A 547 26.39 -5.03 19.68
CA VAL A 547 26.05 -3.73 19.11
C VAL A 547 26.76 -2.66 19.93
N THR A 548 27.47 -1.75 19.27
CA THR A 548 28.07 -0.59 19.93
C THR A 548 27.74 0.69 19.17
N SER A 549 27.28 1.69 19.89
CA SER A 549 27.06 3.04 19.37
C SER A 549 27.93 4.01 20.15
N GLY A 550 29.16 4.21 19.67
CA GLY A 550 29.91 5.46 19.93
C GLY A 550 29.36 6.59 19.06
N GLY A 551 28.03 6.68 18.97
CA GLY A 551 27.27 7.39 17.93
C GLY A 551 26.73 8.74 18.38
N PRO A 552 26.00 9.44 17.50
CA PRO A 552 25.56 10.81 17.75
C PRO A 552 24.54 10.90 18.91
N GLU A 553 24.48 12.08 19.52
CA GLU A 553 23.43 12.45 20.50
C GLU A 553 21.99 12.34 19.92
N ALA A 554 21.88 12.23 18.59
CA ALA A 554 20.63 12.11 17.83
C ALA A 554 20.03 10.69 17.80
N LEU A 555 20.73 9.66 18.31
CA LEU A 555 20.16 8.31 18.36
C LEU A 555 19.03 8.24 19.41
N GLU A 556 17.81 8.04 18.92
CA GLU A 556 16.55 8.13 19.67
C GLU A 556 15.96 6.74 19.97
N GLU A 557 16.10 5.77 19.06
CA GLU A 557 15.49 4.43 19.17
C GLU A 557 16.42 3.30 18.72
N VAL A 558 16.47 2.20 19.48
CA VAL A 558 17.16 0.96 19.11
C VAL A 558 16.27 -0.24 19.42
N PHE A 559 15.67 -0.83 18.38
CA PHE A 559 14.90 -2.06 18.48
C PHE A 559 15.73 -3.27 18.05
N ILE A 560 15.69 -4.33 18.86
CA ILE A 560 16.41 -5.58 18.56
C ILE A 560 15.47 -6.77 18.81
N HIS A 561 15.36 -7.69 17.85
CA HIS A 561 14.50 -8.86 17.92
C HIS A 561 15.22 -10.14 17.48
N ALA A 562 15.07 -11.23 18.24
CA ALA A 562 15.45 -12.58 17.82
C ALA A 562 16.94 -12.75 17.39
N CYS A 563 17.85 -12.02 18.03
CA CYS A 563 19.30 -12.06 17.75
C CYS A 563 20.01 -12.97 18.77
N ASP A 564 20.08 -14.28 18.49
CA ASP A 564 20.48 -15.27 19.51
C ASP A 564 21.97 -15.25 19.88
N ALA A 565 22.86 -14.64 19.09
CA ALA A 565 24.25 -14.39 19.48
C ALA A 565 24.43 -13.19 20.42
N LEU A 566 23.47 -12.27 20.50
CA LEU A 566 23.72 -10.95 21.07
C LEU A 566 24.01 -11.01 22.59
N THR A 567 25.22 -10.61 22.97
CA THR A 567 25.71 -10.61 24.36
C THR A 567 25.77 -9.22 24.99
N LYS A 568 25.83 -8.15 24.17
CA LYS A 568 26.20 -6.81 24.61
C LYS A 568 25.58 -5.70 23.74
N VAL A 569 25.01 -4.66 24.36
CA VAL A 569 24.51 -3.45 23.67
C VAL A 569 25.03 -2.18 24.34
N ALA A 570 26.13 -1.64 23.82
CA ALA A 570 26.72 -0.40 24.33
C ALA A 570 26.10 0.84 23.67
N LEU A 571 25.22 1.54 24.40
CA LEU A 571 24.64 2.83 24.01
C LEU A 571 25.45 4.03 24.51
N PRO A 572 25.28 5.25 23.94
CA PRO A 572 26.09 6.41 24.30
C PRO A 572 25.75 6.88 25.72
N SER A 573 26.76 7.08 26.57
CA SER A 573 26.57 7.47 27.97
C SER A 573 26.08 8.92 28.10
N GLY A 574 24.77 9.12 28.02
CA GLY A 574 24.10 10.43 28.04
C GLY A 574 23.02 10.62 26.96
N GLY A 575 22.94 9.71 25.98
CA GLY A 575 21.91 9.76 24.94
C GLY A 575 20.51 9.44 25.46
N LYS A 576 19.48 9.83 24.70
CA LYS A 576 18.06 9.49 24.96
C LYS A 576 17.64 8.13 24.39
N ALA A 577 18.54 7.43 23.71
CA ALA A 577 18.29 6.19 22.97
C ALA A 577 17.47 5.16 23.76
N HIS A 578 16.24 4.91 23.32
CA HIS A 578 15.36 3.91 23.88
C HIS A 578 15.71 2.51 23.35
N LEU A 579 16.43 1.72 24.16
CA LEU A 579 16.69 0.30 23.86
C LEU A 579 15.45 -0.55 24.15
N LYS A 580 15.05 -1.36 23.17
CA LYS A 580 14.05 -2.41 23.33
C LYS A 580 14.55 -3.69 22.65
N ALA A 581 15.14 -4.58 23.44
CA ALA A 581 15.53 -5.92 23.02
C ALA A 581 14.44 -6.95 23.39
N VAL A 582 14.08 -7.81 22.44
CA VAL A 582 13.06 -8.87 22.58
C VAL A 582 13.63 -10.18 22.01
N ASN A 583 13.38 -11.31 22.67
CA ASN A 583 13.87 -12.63 22.25
C ASN A 583 15.38 -12.66 21.96
N CYS A 584 16.21 -12.05 22.81
CA CYS A 584 17.67 -12.03 22.69
C CYS A 584 18.29 -12.85 23.85
N PRO A 585 18.28 -14.20 23.79
CA PRO A 585 18.50 -15.08 24.96
C PRO A 585 19.89 -14.97 25.62
N LYS A 586 20.91 -14.47 24.91
CA LYS A 586 22.26 -14.25 25.48
C LYS A 586 22.47 -12.86 26.06
N LEU A 587 21.56 -11.91 25.80
CA LEU A 587 21.71 -10.51 26.25
C LEU A 587 21.30 -10.40 27.72
N LYS A 588 22.27 -10.13 28.59
CA LYS A 588 22.03 -9.99 30.02
C LYS A 588 21.53 -8.57 30.33
N PRO A 589 20.61 -8.39 31.30
CA PRO A 589 20.21 -7.06 31.77
C PRO A 589 21.44 -6.24 32.22
N GLY A 590 21.71 -5.12 31.53
CA GLY A 590 22.83 -4.23 31.82
C GLY A 590 24.18 -4.58 31.16
N ALA A 591 24.19 -5.32 30.05
CA ALA A 591 25.38 -5.70 29.28
C ALA A 591 25.56 -4.90 27.96
#